data_AF-K4JYC4-F1
#
_entry.id   AF-K4JYC4-F1
#
_cell.length_a   1.000
_cell.length_b   1.000
_cell.length_c   1.000
_cell.angle_alpha   90.00
_cell.angle_beta   90.00
_cell.angle_gamma   90.00
#
_symmetry.space_group_name_H-M   'P 1'
#
loop_
_entity.id
_entity.type
_entity.pdbx_description
1 polymer ?
#
loop_
_entity_poly.entity_id
_entity_poly.type
_entity_poly.pdbx_seq_one_letter_code
_entity_poly.pdbx_strand_id
1 'polypeptide(L)'
;AQYPNGGWPQVFSDPGTYHAHITFNDSAMVAVLRIMKEVGDGSEDFAFVDSERREKAQNAVNKGIDCILKCQIKVNGTLTAWGQQYDE
;
A
#
# COMPACT_ATOMS: atom_id res chain seq x y z
N ALA A 1 -3.73 -7.30 -6.65
CA ALA A 1 -3.34 -7.58 -5.25
C ALA A 1 -3.82 -6.48 -4.31
N GLN A 2 -3.63 -5.19 -4.62
CA GLN A 2 -4.18 -4.10 -3.78
C GLN A 2 -5.69 -4.25 -3.57
N TYR A 3 -6.14 -4.11 -2.32
CA TYR A 3 -7.55 -4.12 -1.95
C TYR A 3 -8.28 -2.83 -2.32
N PRO A 4 -9.63 -2.85 -2.38
CA PRO A 4 -10.42 -1.64 -2.66
C PRO A 4 -10.12 -0.47 -1.71
N ASN A 5 -9.78 -0.74 -0.44
CA ASN A 5 -9.42 0.24 0.57
C ASN A 5 -7.97 0.75 0.48
N GLY A 6 -7.15 0.21 -0.43
CA GLY A 6 -5.76 0.62 -0.65
C GLY A 6 -4.70 -0.23 0.04
N GLY A 7 -5.08 -1.15 0.92
CA GLY A 7 -4.17 -2.08 1.59
C GLY A 7 -3.56 -3.13 0.66
N TRP A 8 -2.45 -3.72 1.09
CA TRP A 8 -1.77 -4.79 0.35
C TRP A 8 -1.59 -6.03 1.22
N PRO A 9 -1.95 -7.24 0.73
CA PRO A 9 -1.71 -8.49 1.45
C PRO A 9 -0.22 -8.84 1.46
N GLN A 10 0.20 -9.67 2.42
CA GLN A 10 1.51 -10.31 2.39
C GLN A 10 1.60 -11.32 1.23
N VAL A 11 0.55 -12.12 1.04
CA VAL A 11 0.44 -13.09 -0.04
C VAL A 11 -0.90 -12.89 -0.74
N PHE A 12 -0.85 -12.65 -2.06
CA PHE A 12 -2.06 -12.51 -2.86
C PHE A 12 -2.75 -13.87 -3.05
N SER A 13 -4.08 -13.89 -2.95
CA SER A 13 -4.91 -15.09 -3.11
C SER A 13 -4.76 -16.16 -2.02
N ASP A 14 -4.52 -15.76 -0.77
CA ASP A 14 -4.50 -16.66 0.40
C ASP A 14 -5.51 -16.23 1.49
N PRO A 15 -6.83 -16.35 1.22
CA PRO A 15 -7.87 -15.83 2.11
C PRO A 15 -7.98 -16.59 3.44
N GLY A 16 -8.33 -15.89 4.51
CA GLY A 16 -8.57 -16.50 5.83
C GLY A 16 -7.32 -16.82 6.65
N THR A 17 -6.14 -16.47 6.13
CA THR A 17 -4.86 -16.52 6.86
C THR A 17 -4.39 -15.11 7.18
N TYR A 18 -3.42 -14.97 8.08
CA TYR A 18 -2.81 -13.67 8.36
C TYR A 18 -2.08 -13.07 7.15
N HIS A 19 -1.80 -13.87 6.12
CA HIS A 19 -1.17 -13.40 4.89
C HIS A 19 -2.10 -12.55 4.02
N ALA A 20 -3.42 -12.64 4.26
CA ALA A 20 -4.42 -11.80 3.61
C ALA A 20 -4.46 -10.37 4.17
N HIS A 21 -4.03 -10.16 5.42
CA HIS A 21 -4.10 -8.86 6.08
C HIS A 21 -3.27 -7.78 5.38
N ILE A 22 -3.66 -6.53 5.57
CA ILE A 22 -2.87 -5.35 5.19
C ILE A 22 -1.53 -5.43 5.92
N THR A 23 -0.45 -5.61 5.17
CA THR A 23 0.84 -5.98 5.76
C THR A 23 1.85 -4.84 5.69
N PHE A 24 2.12 -4.23 6.85
CA PHE A 24 3.22 -3.30 7.06
C PHE A 24 4.51 -4.00 7.50
N ASN A 25 4.41 -5.23 8.02
CA ASN A 25 5.54 -6.05 8.42
C ASN A 25 6.62 -6.09 7.33
N ASP A 26 7.89 -6.05 7.76
CA ASP A 26 9.07 -6.00 6.88
C ASP A 26 9.02 -4.90 5.81
N SER A 27 8.28 -3.82 6.08
CA SER A 27 8.04 -2.71 5.15
C SER A 27 7.32 -3.12 3.86
N ALA A 28 6.64 -4.26 3.81
CA ALA A 28 6.09 -4.84 2.58
C ALA A 28 5.21 -3.87 1.79
N MET A 29 4.14 -3.35 2.40
CA MET A 29 3.27 -2.37 1.74
C MET A 29 4.02 -1.08 1.38
N VAL A 30 4.90 -0.57 2.25
CA VAL A 30 5.65 0.67 2.01
C VAL A 30 6.58 0.53 0.81
N ALA A 31 7.27 -0.62 0.67
CA ALA A 31 8.15 -0.91 -0.45
C ALA A 31 7.37 -0.96 -1.77
N VAL A 32 6.21 -1.61 -1.78
CA VAL A 32 5.31 -1.64 -2.95
C VAL A 32 4.89 -0.22 -3.34
N LEU A 33 4.47 0.62 -2.39
CA LEU A 33 4.05 1.99 -2.70
C LEU A 33 5.19 2.86 -3.20
N ARG A 34 6.44 2.64 -2.76
CA ARG A 34 7.62 3.34 -3.30
C ARG A 34 7.85 3.00 -4.77
N ILE A 35 7.82 1.72 -5.13
CA ILE A 35 7.94 1.29 -6.54
C ILE A 35 6.79 1.86 -7.38
N MET A 36 5.55 1.78 -6.88
CA MET A 36 4.40 2.36 -7.60
C MET A 36 4.52 3.87 -7.77
N LYS A 37 5.14 4.56 -6.80
CA LYS A 37 5.40 6.00 -6.91
C LYS A 37 6.43 6.30 -7.99
N GLU A 38 7.56 5.59 -8.04
CA GLU A 38 8.58 5.78 -9.10
C GLU A 38 8.02 5.47 -10.49
N VAL A 39 7.22 4.41 -10.60
CA VAL A 39 6.47 4.09 -11.84
C VAL A 39 5.53 5.24 -12.19
N GLY A 40 4.72 5.70 -11.23
CA GLY A 40 3.75 6.77 -11.43
C GLY A 40 4.39 8.10 -11.83
N ASP A 41 5.51 8.45 -11.21
CA ASP A 41 6.27 9.66 -11.51
C ASP A 41 7.02 9.55 -12.86
N GLY A 42 7.15 8.34 -13.40
CA GLY A 42 7.91 8.09 -14.62
C GLY A 42 9.40 8.35 -14.45
N SER A 43 9.95 7.99 -13.28
CA SER A 43 11.38 8.07 -12.98
C SER A 43 12.22 7.37 -14.07
N GLU A 44 13.51 7.71 -14.18
CA GLU A 44 14.39 7.27 -15.27
C GLU A 44 14.33 5.75 -15.53
N ASP A 45 14.44 4.94 -14.48
CA ASP A 45 14.36 3.47 -14.55
C ASP A 45 13.00 2.94 -15.02
N PHE A 46 11.94 3.74 -14.92
CA PHE A 46 10.57 3.42 -15.32
C PHE A 46 10.06 4.26 -16.50
N ALA A 47 10.95 4.97 -17.21
CA ALA A 47 10.58 5.83 -18.34
C ALA A 47 9.91 5.04 -19.50
N PHE A 48 10.10 3.71 -19.54
CA PHE A 48 9.49 2.83 -20.53
C PHE A 48 7.99 2.52 -20.27
N VAL A 49 7.47 2.80 -19.07
CA VAL A 49 6.08 2.52 -18.71
C VAL A 49 5.15 3.54 -19.37
N ASP A 50 4.07 3.08 -20.00
CA ASP A 50 3.09 3.96 -20.66
C ASP A 50 2.24 4.78 -19.68
N SER A 51 1.61 5.85 -20.18
CA SER A 51 0.83 6.79 -19.38
C SER A 51 -0.35 6.14 -18.64
N GLU A 52 -1.03 5.17 -19.25
CA GLU A 52 -2.18 4.49 -18.62
C GLU A 52 -1.74 3.71 -17.38
N ARG A 53 -0.61 3.01 -17.46
CA ARG A 53 -0.03 2.29 -16.34
C ARG A 53 0.53 3.23 -15.28
N ARG A 54 1.13 4.37 -15.66
CA ARG A 54 1.58 5.40 -14.70
C ARG A 54 0.41 5.97 -13.89
N GLU A 55 -0.70 6.28 -14.56
CA GLU A 55 -1.89 6.79 -13.88
C GLU A 55 -2.46 5.76 -12.88
N LYS A 56 -2.52 4.48 -13.28
CA LYS A 56 -2.92 3.40 -12.35
C LYS A 56 -1.99 3.30 -11.15
N ALA A 57 -0.68 3.46 -11.33
CA ALA A 57 0.29 3.42 -10.25
C ALA A 57 0.13 4.63 -9.30
N GLN A 58 -0.06 5.84 -9.82
CA GLN A 58 -0.37 7.03 -9.01
C GLN A 58 -1.66 6.84 -8.20
N ASN A 59 -2.71 6.30 -8.82
CA ASN A 59 -3.95 6.00 -8.12
C ASN A 59 -3.77 4.94 -7.02
N ALA A 60 -2.94 3.92 -7.25
CA ALA A 60 -2.60 2.92 -6.25
C ALA A 60 -1.83 3.54 -5.06
N VAL A 61 -0.91 4.48 -5.31
CA VAL A 61 -0.19 5.23 -4.28
C VAL A 61 -1.15 6.05 -3.43
N ASN A 62 -2.05 6.81 -4.07
CA ASN A 62 -3.02 7.64 -3.36
C ASN A 62 -3.92 6.82 -2.44
N LYS A 63 -4.43 5.68 -2.92
CA LYS A 63 -5.20 4.74 -2.08
C LYS A 63 -4.36 4.14 -0.96
N GLY A 64 -3.11 3.79 -1.22
CA GLY A 64 -2.20 3.25 -0.22
C GLY A 64 -1.92 4.25 0.92
N ILE A 65 -1.73 5.53 0.59
CA ILE A 65 -1.55 6.60 1.58
C ILE A 65 -2.82 6.77 2.42
N ASP A 66 -4.00 6.81 1.80
CA ASP A 66 -5.27 6.89 2.52
C ASP A 66 -5.47 5.70 3.46
N CYS A 67 -5.14 4.48 3.02
CA CYS A 67 -5.13 3.29 3.86
C CYS A 67 -4.19 3.43 5.05
N ILE A 68 -2.94 3.87 4.84
CA ILE A 68 -1.97 4.10 5.92
C ILE A 68 -2.54 5.07 6.95
N LEU A 69 -3.08 6.21 6.53
CA LEU A 69 -3.64 7.20 7.44
C LEU A 69 -4.82 6.64 8.24
N LYS A 70 -5.69 5.84 7.62
CA LYS A 70 -6.82 5.18 8.28
C LYS A 70 -6.41 4.09 9.28
N CYS A 71 -5.30 3.40 9.03
CA CYS A 71 -4.76 2.37 9.92
C CYS A 71 -4.05 2.97 11.15
N GLN A 72 -3.77 4.27 11.20
CA GLN A 72 -2.99 4.84 12.30
C GLN A 72 -3.72 4.70 13.64
N ILE A 73 -3.04 4.09 14.61
CA ILE A 73 -3.63 3.79 15.92
C ILE A 73 -3.84 5.10 16.67
N LYS A 74 -5.05 5.28 17.20
CA LYS A 74 -5.44 6.43 18.03
C LYS A 74 -5.67 5.99 19.47
N VAL A 75 -4.85 6.50 20.40
CA VAL A 75 -4.98 6.23 21.84
C VAL A 75 -5.41 7.51 22.54
N ASN A 76 -6.58 7.48 23.18
CA ASN A 76 -7.13 8.62 23.94
C ASN A 76 -7.16 9.95 23.15
N GLY A 77 -7.47 9.90 21.86
CA GLY A 77 -7.51 11.12 21.03
C GLY A 77 -6.21 11.42 20.28
N THR A 78 -5.09 10.79 20.64
CA THR A 78 -3.77 11.06 20.06
C THR A 78 -3.38 10.00 19.05
N LEU A 79 -2.94 10.42 17.86
CA LEU A 79 -2.39 9.52 16.83
C LEU A 79 -1.01 9.03 17.27
N THR A 80 -0.75 7.73 17.07
CA THR A 80 0.46 7.06 17.55
C THR A 80 1.22 6.44 16.38
N ALA A 81 1.15 5.12 16.24
CA ALA A 81 1.93 4.32 15.30
C ALA A 81 1.03 3.37 14.50
N TRP A 82 1.66 2.39 13.87
CA TRP A 82 1.00 1.29 13.17
C TRP A 82 1.40 -0.06 13.76
N GLY A 83 0.46 -1.00 13.78
CA GLY A 83 0.75 -2.42 13.97
C GLY A 83 1.45 -3.02 12.75
N GLN A 84 1.97 -4.23 12.89
CA GLN A 84 2.62 -4.93 11.77
C GLN A 84 1.61 -5.36 10.69
N GLN A 85 0.37 -5.66 11.06
CA GLN A 85 -0.71 -6.04 10.16
C GLN A 85 -2.06 -5.50 10.65
N TYR A 86 -3.03 -5.38 9.73
CA TYR A 86 -4.42 -5.00 9.98
C TYR A 86 -5.36 -5.85 9.13
N ASP A 87 -6.57 -6.11 9.61
CA ASP A 87 -7.61 -6.75 8.79
C ASP A 87 -7.83 -5.97 7.48
N GLU A 88 -8.07 -6.73 6.41
CA GLU A 88 -8.20 -6.25 5.02
C GLU A 88 -9.39 -5.35 4.72
#